data_AF-A0A8C5KKU1-F1
#
_entry.id   AF-A0A8C5KKU1-F1
#
_cell.length_a   1.000
_cell.length_b   1.000
_cell.length_c   1.000
_cell.angle_alpha   90.00
_cell.angle_beta   90.00
_cell.angle_gamma   90.00
#
_symmetry.space_group_name_H-M   'P 1'
#
loop_
_entity.id
_entity.type
_entity.pdbx_description
1 polymer ?
#
loop_
_entity_poly.entity_id
_entity_poly.type
_entity_poly.pdbx_seq_one_letter_code
_entity_poly.pdbx_strand_id
1 'polypeptide(L)'
;GVGGPEAAGTKQALVRPRTRAVPPFLFTHRGSMLYDEDGDLAQEFYEETIITKNGQKRAKLRRVHKNLIPQGIVKLDPPRIHVDFPVILYEV
;
A
#
# COMPACT_ATOMS: atom_id res chain seq x y z
N GLY A 1 -26.31 -21.67 45.23
CA GLY A 1 -25.24 -20.71 44.88
C GLY A 1 -23.95 -21.22 45.50
N VAL A 2 -22.76 -21.07 44.94
CA VAL A 2 -22.23 -20.18 43.89
C VAL A 2 -21.03 -20.98 43.33
N GLY A 3 -20.97 -21.38 42.05
CA GLY A 3 -20.45 -20.54 40.97
C GLY A 3 -18.92 -20.58 40.93
N GLY A 4 -18.35 -21.56 40.22
CA GLY A 4 -16.94 -21.59 39.79
C GLY A 4 -16.83 -22.28 38.42
N PRO A 5 -15.68 -22.23 37.73
CA PRO A 5 -14.46 -21.49 38.02
C PRO A 5 -14.28 -20.26 37.12
N GLU A 6 -13.51 -19.32 37.66
CA GLU A 6 -12.93 -18.14 37.01
C GLU A 6 -12.36 -18.50 35.63
N ALA A 7 -12.86 -17.84 34.58
CA ALA A 7 -12.32 -17.95 33.24
C ALA A 7 -10.90 -17.39 33.24
N ALA A 8 -9.92 -18.29 33.42
CA ALA A 8 -8.52 -17.98 33.24
C ALA A 8 -8.32 -17.55 31.78
N GLY A 9 -8.33 -16.23 31.57
CA GLY A 9 -8.07 -15.60 30.29
C GLY A 9 -6.80 -16.19 29.73
N THR A 10 -6.92 -16.88 28.60
CA THR A 10 -5.80 -17.38 27.83
C THR A 10 -4.97 -16.17 27.42
N LYS A 11 -3.92 -15.90 28.20
CA LYS A 11 -2.81 -15.07 27.74
C LYS A 11 -2.16 -15.86 26.62
N GLN A 12 -2.71 -15.73 25.41
CA GLN A 12 -2.02 -16.14 24.20
C GLN A 12 -0.78 -15.27 24.14
N ALA A 13 0.30 -15.76 24.75
CA ALA A 13 1.59 -15.16 24.66
C ALA A 13 1.97 -15.26 23.18
N LEU A 14 1.87 -14.14 22.47
CA LEU A 14 2.35 -13.99 21.11
C LEU A 14 3.81 -14.41 21.13
N VAL A 15 4.08 -15.63 20.67
CA VAL A 15 5.44 -16.16 20.52
C VAL A 15 6.10 -15.22 19.53
N ARG A 16 6.93 -14.30 20.01
CA ARG A 16 7.72 -13.41 19.15
C ARG A 16 8.71 -14.30 18.41
N PRO A 17 8.58 -14.51 17.08
CA PRO A 17 9.68 -15.09 16.34
C PRO A 17 10.89 -14.19 16.54
N ARG A 18 12.07 -14.77 16.83
CA ARG A 18 13.33 -14.04 17.05
C ARG A 18 13.91 -13.47 15.74
N THR A 19 13.05 -12.95 14.87
CA THR A 19 13.44 -12.13 13.74
C THR A 19 13.65 -10.69 14.22
N ARG A 20 14.50 -9.96 13.49
CA ARG A 20 14.87 -8.55 13.71
C ARG A 20 13.70 -7.75 14.28
N ALA A 21 13.93 -6.91 15.30
CA ALA A 21 12.85 -6.14 15.94
C ALA A 21 12.19 -5.17 14.94
N VAL A 22 11.16 -5.64 14.24
CA VAL A 22 10.34 -4.85 13.32
C VAL A 22 9.14 -4.33 14.11
N PRO A 23 8.82 -3.02 14.04
CA PRO A 23 7.64 -2.48 14.71
C PRO A 23 6.36 -3.10 14.11
N PRO A 24 5.37 -3.45 14.94
CA PRO A 24 4.12 -4.06 14.47
C PRO A 24 3.27 -3.11 13.63
N PHE A 25 3.43 -1.80 13.80
CA PHE A 25 2.70 -0.78 13.06
C PHE A 25 3.57 -0.08 12.02
N LEU A 26 3.07 -0.04 10.79
CA LEU A 26 3.61 0.71 9.67
C LEU A 26 2.85 2.03 9.54
N PHE A 27 3.54 3.12 9.83
CA PHE A 27 3.03 4.48 9.72
C PHE A 27 3.31 5.10 8.35
N THR A 28 4.20 4.51 7.57
CA THR A 28 4.54 4.99 6.23
C THR A 28 4.83 3.82 5.31
N HIS A 29 4.65 4.01 4.01
CA HIS A 29 5.10 3.09 2.97
C HIS A 29 5.68 3.87 1.79
N ARG A 30 6.49 3.20 0.97
CA ARG A 30 6.95 3.76 -0.31
C ARG A 30 5.85 3.57 -1.35
N GLY A 31 5.28 4.66 -1.83
CA GLY A 31 4.24 4.64 -2.88
C GLY A 31 4.80 4.21 -4.23
N SER A 32 3.98 3.54 -5.04
CA SER A 32 4.28 3.18 -6.43
C SER A 32 3.77 4.22 -7.44
N MET A 33 3.08 5.26 -6.97
CA MET A 33 2.50 6.30 -7.82
C MET A 33 3.54 7.35 -8.21
N LEU A 34 3.24 8.05 -9.29
CA LEU A 34 4.06 9.09 -9.88
C LEU A 34 3.19 10.33 -10.14
N TYR A 35 3.77 11.52 -9.98
CA TYR A 35 3.23 12.79 -10.43
C TYR A 35 3.74 13.10 -11.85
N ASP A 36 2.88 13.63 -12.71
CA ASP A 36 3.31 14.21 -13.99
C ASP A 36 3.58 15.73 -13.89
N GLU A 37 3.76 16.38 -15.04
CA GLU A 37 4.06 17.82 -15.13
C GLU A 37 2.89 18.70 -14.67
N ASP A 38 1.65 18.20 -14.78
CA ASP A 38 0.43 18.90 -14.41
C ASP A 38 0.02 18.63 -12.94
N GLY A 39 0.71 17.69 -12.28
CA GLY A 39 0.49 17.33 -10.89
C GLY A 39 -0.54 16.22 -10.69
N ASP A 40 -0.93 15.53 -11.76
CA ASP A 40 -1.79 14.36 -11.68
C ASP A 40 -1.03 13.19 -11.08
N LEU A 41 -1.69 12.40 -10.22
CA LEU A 41 -1.09 11.27 -9.51
C LEU A 41 -1.64 9.95 -10.05
N ALA A 42 -0.81 9.15 -10.70
CA ALA A 42 -1.21 7.86 -11.26
C ALA A 42 -0.10 6.80 -11.13
N GLN A 43 -0.46 5.53 -11.36
CA GLN A 43 0.52 4.45 -11.44
C GLN A 43 1.24 4.44 -12.80
N GLU A 44 0.54 4.83 -13.87
CA GLU A 44 1.05 4.84 -15.23
C GLU A 44 0.48 6.03 -15.99
N PHE A 45 1.31 6.67 -16.80
CA PHE A 45 0.91 7.80 -17.65
C PHE A 45 0.99 7.40 -19.11
N TYR A 46 0.03 7.89 -19.89
CA TYR A 46 -0.03 7.66 -21.32
C TYR A 46 -0.30 8.99 -22.03
N GLU A 47 0.40 9.22 -23.14
CA GLU A 47 0.14 10.35 -24.02
C GLU A 47 -0.51 9.86 -25.31
N GLU A 48 -1.40 10.67 -25.86
CA GLU A 48 -1.95 10.41 -27.18
C GLU A 48 -0.91 10.72 -28.25
N THR A 49 -0.73 9.78 -29.17
CA THR A 49 0.14 9.91 -30.33
C THR A 49 -0.65 9.62 -31.60
N ILE A 50 -0.42 10.41 -32.65
CA ILE A 50 -1.06 10.18 -33.94
C ILE A 50 -0.11 9.31 -34.77
N ILE A 51 -0.56 8.11 -35.11
CA ILE A 51 0.17 7.21 -36.00
C ILE A 51 -0.51 7.23 -37.36
N THR A 52 0.29 7.45 -38.40
CA THR A 52 -0.18 7.34 -39.78
C THR A 52 0.15 5.95 -40.29
N LYS A 53 -0.86 5.16 -40.64
CA LYS A 53 -0.69 3.85 -41.31
C LYS A 53 -1.54 3.83 -42.57
N ASN A 54 -0.91 3.58 -43.72
CA ASN A 54 -1.56 3.57 -45.03
C ASN A 54 -2.30 4.87 -45.35
N GLY A 55 -1.73 6.03 -44.99
CA GLY A 55 -2.34 7.34 -45.19
C GLY A 55 -3.49 7.68 -44.23
N GLN A 56 -3.95 6.73 -43.40
CA GLN A 56 -4.95 6.98 -42.37
C GLN A 56 -4.27 7.36 -41.05
N LYS A 57 -4.69 8.50 -40.47
CA LYS A 57 -4.30 8.92 -39.13
C LYS A 57 -5.14 8.18 -38.10
N ARG A 58 -4.49 7.60 -37.10
CA ARG A 58 -5.12 6.94 -35.96
C ARG A 58 -4.47 7.41 -34.68
N ALA A 59 -5.31 7.74 -33.70
CA ALA A 59 -4.87 7.96 -32.33
C ALA A 59 -4.37 6.65 -31.72
N LYS A 60 -3.27 6.71 -30.99
CA LYS A 60 -2.75 5.61 -30.17
C LYS A 60 -2.13 6.17 -28.90
N LEU A 61 -2.40 5.51 -27.78
CA LEU A 61 -1.75 5.81 -26.52
C LEU A 61 -0.33 5.22 -26.47
N ARG A 62 0.62 6.03 -26.02
CA ARG A 62 1.99 5.63 -25.73
C ARG A 62 2.28 5.83 -24.25
N ARG A 63 2.86 4.82 -23.61
CA ARG A 63 3.25 4.89 -22.20
C ARG A 63 4.42 5.87 -21.99
N VAL A 64 4.25 6.79 -21.05
CA VAL A 64 5.24 7.79 -20.66
C VAL A 64 5.99 7.28 -19.42
N HIS A 65 7.31 7.49 -19.42
CA HIS A 65 8.20 7.12 -18.30
C HIS A 65 9.17 8.25 -17.93
N LYS A 66 9.19 9.34 -18.70
CA LYS A 66 10.09 10.48 -18.52
C LYS A 66 9.33 11.60 -17.82
N ASN A 67 10.06 12.46 -17.12
CA ASN A 67 9.52 13.64 -16.43
C ASN A 67 8.45 13.32 -15.37
N LEU A 68 8.43 12.08 -14.87
CA LEU A 68 7.54 11.66 -13.79
C LEU A 68 8.27 11.74 -12.45
N ILE A 69 7.61 12.31 -11.45
CA ILE A 69 8.16 12.48 -10.10
C ILE A 69 7.57 11.41 -9.18
N PRO A 70 8.36 10.58 -8.49
CA PRO A 70 7.81 9.57 -7.59
C PRO A 70 7.09 10.20 -6.40
N GLN A 71 5.91 9.66 -6.05
CA GLN A 71 5.15 10.09 -4.87
C GLN A 71 5.97 9.99 -3.57
N GLY A 72 6.88 9.02 -3.51
CA GLY A 72 7.82 8.87 -2.40
C GLY A 72 7.21 8.17 -1.17
N ILE A 73 7.49 8.69 0.02
CA ILE A 73 7.03 8.10 1.29
C ILE A 73 5.64 8.67 1.62
N VAL A 74 4.67 7.77 1.71
CA VAL A 74 3.27 8.10 1.99
C VAL A 74 2.93 7.70 3.42
N LYS A 75 2.36 8.63 4.19
CA LYS A 75 1.85 8.36 5.54
C LYS A 75 0.59 7.49 5.47
N LEU A 76 0.53 6.51 6.37
CA LEU A 76 -0.62 5.65 6.57
C LEU A 76 -1.37 6.16 7.79
N ASP A 77 -2.56 6.68 7.55
CA ASP A 77 -3.49 7.10 8.60
C ASP A 77 -4.87 6.49 8.30
N PRO A 78 -5.31 5.47 9.05
CA PRO A 78 -4.64 4.85 10.20
C PRO A 78 -3.41 3.99 9.82
N PRO A 79 -2.50 3.70 10.76
CA PRO A 79 -1.35 2.83 10.52
C PRO A 79 -1.77 1.39 10.20
N ARG A 80 -0.93 0.67 9.44
CA ARG A 80 -1.18 -0.73 9.03
C ARG A 80 -0.36 -1.71 9.86
N ILE A 81 -0.83 -2.95 10.00
CA ILE A 81 -0.06 -4.01 10.68
C ILE A 81 1.02 -4.56 9.74
N HIS A 82 2.23 -4.76 10.26
CA HIS A 82 3.33 -5.38 9.54
C HIS A 82 3.04 -6.86 9.25
N VAL A 83 3.42 -7.36 8.07
CA VAL A 83 3.02 -8.69 7.56
C VAL A 83 3.44 -9.85 8.46
N ASP A 84 4.53 -9.68 9.22
CA ASP A 84 5.04 -10.66 10.19
C ASP A 84 4.16 -10.81 11.45
N PHE A 85 3.14 -9.96 11.60
CA PHE A 85 2.22 -9.99 12.73
C PHE A 85 0.81 -10.34 12.20
N PRO A 86 0.47 -11.64 12.05
CA PRO A 86 -0.84 -12.08 11.56
C PRO A 86 -1.91 -11.91 12.64
N VAL A 87 -2.28 -10.66 12.95
CA VAL A 87 -3.24 -10.28 13.99
C VAL A 87 -4.47 -9.65 13.35
N ILE A 88 -5.67 -9.99 13.86
CA ILE A 88 -6.93 -9.36 13.49
C ILE A 88 -7.26 -8.28 14.54
N LEU A 89 -7.45 -7.03 14.10
CA LEU A 89 -7.99 -5.97 14.95
C LEU A 89 -9.51 -5.95 14.80
N TYR A 90 -10.23 -5.89 15.91
CA TYR A 90 -11.68 -5.67 15.95
C TYR A 90 -12.01 -4.64 17.03
N GLU A 91 -13.05 -3.85 16.80
CA GLU A 91 -13.62 -2.92 17.78
C GLU A 91 -14.85 -3.58 18.43
N VAL A 92 -15.13 -3.26 19.71
CA VAL A 92 -16.27 -3.79 20.49
C VAL A 92 -17.40 -2.78 20.54
#